data_AF-A0A6A4EZ89-F1
#
_entry.id   AF-A0A6A4EZ89-F1
#
_cell.length_a   1.000
_cell.length_b   1.000
_cell.length_c   1.000
_cell.angle_alpha   90.00
_cell.angle_beta   90.00
_cell.angle_gamma   90.00
#
_symmetry.space_group_name_H-M   'P 1'
#
loop_
_entity.id
_entity.type
_entity.pdbx_description
1 polymer ?
#
loop_
_entity_poly.entity_id
_entity_poly.type
_entity_poly.pdbx_seq_one_letter_code
_entity_poly.pdbx_strand_id
1 'polypeptide(L)'
;MARVARSYTIQQKTLALVRRVGVRAASDQLCIARGTIYDWINQAGAIYSFTGNAESKTLKGRGRKEIFPGVLDVVTYMKDVRRPEQVLSTAGICQFMWQIHPEWMESYISGKAEREVALERMVQRLANR
;
A
#
# COMPACT_ATOMS: atom_id res chain seq x y z
N MET A 1 18.84 -18.58 18.16
CA MET A 1 17.58 -18.42 18.91
C MET A 1 16.51 -17.98 17.91
N ALA A 2 15.60 -18.88 17.51
CA ALA A 2 14.53 -18.54 16.57
C ALA A 2 13.56 -17.54 17.24
N ARG A 3 13.21 -16.46 16.55
CA ARG A 3 12.29 -15.43 17.05
C ARG A 3 10.91 -16.07 17.27
N VAL A 4 10.52 -16.31 18.52
CA VAL A 4 9.17 -16.76 18.85
C VAL A 4 8.20 -15.66 18.42
N ALA A 5 7.31 -15.96 17.48
CA ALA A 5 6.31 -15.03 17.00
C ALA A 5 5.41 -14.61 18.18
N ARG A 6 5.55 -13.37 18.64
CA ARG A 6 4.86 -12.84 19.83
C ARG A 6 3.38 -12.52 19.57
N SER A 7 2.94 -12.51 18.32
CA SER A 7 1.60 -12.13 17.90
C SER A 7 1.07 -13.07 16.81
N TYR A 8 -0.03 -13.77 17.11
CA TYR A 8 -0.80 -14.53 16.12
C TYR A 8 -1.72 -13.58 15.35
N THR A 9 -1.86 -13.80 14.05
CA THR A 9 -2.86 -13.09 13.23
C THR A 9 -4.27 -13.47 13.68
N ILE A 10 -5.26 -12.62 13.37
CA ILE A 10 -6.68 -12.93 13.63
C ILE A 10 -7.05 -14.27 13.00
N GLN A 11 -6.58 -14.51 11.77
CA GLN A 11 -6.80 -15.76 11.05
C GLN A 11 -6.26 -16.98 11.81
N GLN A 12 -5.03 -16.92 12.32
CA GLN A 12 -4.43 -18.02 13.10
C GLN A 12 -5.19 -18.27 14.40
N LYS A 13 -5.60 -17.21 15.12
CA LYS A 13 -6.40 -17.33 16.35
C LYS A 13 -7.78 -17.94 16.07
N THR A 14 -8.44 -17.52 15.00
CA THR A 14 -9.73 -18.08 14.57
C THR A 14 -9.59 -19.56 14.22
N LEU A 15 -8.57 -19.96 13.45
CA LEU A 15 -8.34 -21.36 13.11
C LEU A 15 -8.03 -22.23 14.33
N ALA A 16 -7.26 -21.72 15.29
CA ALA A 16 -6.99 -22.41 16.54
C ALA A 16 -8.25 -22.58 17.39
N LEU A 17 -9.13 -21.57 17.43
CA LEU A 17 -10.42 -21.64 18.11
C LEU A 17 -11.35 -22.65 17.44
N VAL A 18 -11.47 -22.62 16.11
CA VAL A 18 -12.30 -23.57 15.34
C VAL A 18 -11.91 -25.03 15.63
N ARG A 19 -10.62 -25.33 15.77
CA ARG A 19 -10.16 -26.68 16.15
C ARG A 19 -10.65 -27.14 17.53
N ARG A 20 -10.97 -26.20 18.44
CA ARG A 20 -11.42 -26.50 19.81
C ARG A 20 -12.94 -26.55 19.92
N VAL A 21 -13.65 -25.59 19.31
CA VAL A 21 -15.10 -25.39 19.52
C VAL A 21 -15.96 -25.58 18.27
N GLY A 22 -15.34 -25.79 17.10
CA GLY A 22 -16.03 -25.89 15.81
C GLY A 22 -16.41 -24.55 15.20
N VAL A 23 -16.80 -24.57 13.92
CA VAL A 23 -17.04 -23.36 13.10
C VAL A 23 -18.19 -22.51 13.63
N ARG A 24 -19.30 -23.14 14.06
CA ARG A 24 -20.49 -22.42 14.52
C ARG A 24 -20.21 -21.63 15.80
N ALA A 25 -19.65 -22.27 16.83
CA ALA A 25 -19.31 -21.61 18.08
C ALA A 25 -18.22 -20.55 17.90
N ALA A 26 -17.23 -20.79 17.03
CA ALA A 26 -16.20 -19.79 16.72
C ALA A 26 -16.77 -18.58 15.97
N SER A 27 -17.73 -18.78 15.08
CA SER A 27 -18.44 -17.70 14.38
C SER A 27 -19.23 -16.83 15.35
N ASP A 28 -19.98 -17.47 16.25
CA ASP A 28 -20.81 -16.76 17.23
C ASP A 28 -19.93 -16.01 18.25
N GLN A 29 -18.81 -16.61 18.67
CA GLN A 29 -17.89 -16.00 19.65
C GLN A 29 -17.08 -14.82 19.08
N LEU A 30 -16.65 -14.90 17.82
CA LEU A 30 -15.80 -13.88 17.19
C LEU A 30 -16.60 -12.88 16.34
N CYS A 31 -17.90 -13.07 16.19
CA CYS A 31 -18.77 -12.31 15.28
C CYS A 31 -18.22 -12.28 13.84
N ILE A 32 -17.62 -13.38 13.38
CA ILE A 32 -17.09 -13.54 12.01
C ILE A 32 -18.05 -14.40 11.21
N ALA A 33 -18.36 -13.98 9.98
CA ALA A 33 -19.23 -14.75 9.09
C ALA A 33 -18.65 -16.15 8.83
N ARG A 34 -19.51 -17.18 8.88
CA ARG A 34 -19.10 -18.58 8.68
C ARG A 34 -18.39 -18.81 7.35
N GLY A 35 -18.83 -18.16 6.28
CA GLY A 35 -18.18 -18.21 4.96
C GLY A 35 -16.71 -17.80 5.03
N THR A 36 -16.41 -16.69 5.71
CA THR A 36 -15.04 -16.22 5.93
C THR A 36 -14.19 -17.22 6.72
N ILE A 37 -14.78 -17.89 7.72
CA ILE A 37 -14.09 -18.93 8.48
C ILE A 37 -13.78 -20.13 7.59
N TYR A 38 -14.72 -20.56 6.74
CA TYR A 38 -14.48 -21.63 5.77
C TYR A 38 -13.38 -21.27 4.75
N ASP A 39 -13.38 -20.04 4.25
CA ASP A 39 -12.31 -19.56 3.36
C ASP A 39 -10.94 -19.63 4.04
N TRP A 40 -10.86 -19.23 5.32
CA TRP A 40 -9.62 -19.34 6.07
C TRP A 40 -9.22 -20.78 6.39
N ILE A 41 -10.17 -21.68 6.59
CA ILE A 41 -9.89 -23.13 6.74
C ILE A 41 -9.26 -23.66 5.44
N ASN A 42 -9.83 -23.30 4.28
CA ASN A 42 -9.29 -23.68 2.98
C ASN A 42 -7.89 -23.09 2.74
N GLN A 43 -7.62 -21.90 3.28
CA GLN A 43 -6.33 -21.21 3.19
C GLN A 43 -5.37 -21.52 4.36
N ALA A 44 -5.72 -22.46 5.26
CA ALA A 44 -5.00 -22.65 6.51
C ALA A 44 -3.51 -22.94 6.30
N GLY A 45 -3.15 -23.74 5.29
CA GLY A 45 -1.76 -24.02 4.96
C GLY A 45 -0.97 -22.74 4.66
N ALA A 46 -1.50 -21.87 3.79
CA ALA A 46 -0.87 -20.60 3.44
C ALA A 46 -0.81 -19.63 4.62
N ILE A 47 -1.83 -19.61 5.49
CA ILE A 47 -1.87 -18.76 6.69
C ILE A 47 -0.80 -19.16 7.71
N TYR A 48 -0.55 -20.47 7.88
CA TYR A 48 0.49 -20.95 8.80
C TYR A 48 1.89 -20.90 8.20
N SER A 49 2.04 -21.05 6.88
CA SER A 49 3.34 -20.97 6.20
C SER A 49 3.78 -19.55 5.84
N PHE A 50 2.97 -18.53 6.13
CA PHE A 50 3.28 -17.15 5.79
C PHE A 50 4.47 -16.62 6.62
N THR A 51 5.57 -16.29 5.95
CA THR A 51 6.81 -15.76 6.54
C THR A 51 6.97 -14.24 6.38
N GLY A 52 6.00 -13.57 5.75
CA GLY A 52 6.01 -12.12 5.55
C GLY A 52 5.65 -11.34 6.82
N ASN A 53 5.73 -10.01 6.74
CA ASN A 53 5.36 -9.14 7.86
C ASN A 53 3.84 -9.19 8.13
N ALA A 54 3.45 -9.81 9.25
CA ALA A 54 2.06 -9.94 9.70
C ALA A 54 1.36 -8.60 10.02
N GLU A 55 2.12 -7.53 10.30
CA GLU A 55 1.60 -6.17 10.53
C GLU A 55 1.54 -5.35 9.25
N SER A 56 1.94 -5.92 8.11
CA SER A 56 1.86 -5.22 6.84
C SER A 56 0.40 -4.99 6.46
N LYS A 57 -0.05 -3.75 6.57
CA LYS A 57 -1.39 -3.33 6.12
C LYS A 57 -1.60 -3.80 4.67
N THR A 58 -2.71 -4.51 4.42
CA THR A 58 -3.14 -5.00 3.09
C THR A 58 -3.39 -3.87 2.08
N LEU A 59 -3.42 -2.61 2.55
CA LEU A 59 -3.63 -1.41 1.77
C LEU A 59 -2.36 -0.84 1.10
N LYS A 60 -1.23 -1.56 1.10
CA LYS A 60 0.01 -1.14 0.41
C LYS A 60 -0.12 -1.19 -1.12
N GLY A 61 -1.02 -0.38 -1.69
CA GLY A 61 -1.28 -0.28 -3.12
C GLY A 61 -2.76 -0.39 -3.52
N ARG A 62 -3.67 -0.61 -2.57
CA ARG A 62 -5.12 -0.67 -2.83
C ARG A 62 -5.75 0.71 -2.57
N GLY A 63 -6.17 1.37 -3.63
CA GLY A 63 -6.80 2.70 -3.63
C GLY A 63 -6.72 3.33 -5.02
N ARG A 64 -7.63 4.27 -5.35
CA ARG A 64 -7.55 5.05 -6.59
C ARG A 64 -6.20 5.76 -6.58
N LYS A 65 -5.33 5.44 -7.54
CA LYS A 65 -4.08 6.19 -7.73
C LYS A 65 -4.51 7.62 -8.08
N GLU A 66 -4.10 8.59 -7.28
CA GLU A 66 -4.19 10.00 -7.66
C GLU A 66 -3.22 10.17 -8.84
N ILE A 67 -3.76 10.23 -10.06
CA ILE A 67 -2.98 10.33 -11.30
C ILE A 67 -2.85 11.81 -11.62
N PHE A 68 -1.61 12.28 -11.69
CA PHE A 68 -1.29 13.60 -12.19
C PHE A 68 -1.74 13.73 -13.67
N PRO A 69 -2.42 14.80 -14.09
CA PRO A 69 -2.96 14.91 -15.45
C PRO A 69 -1.88 14.90 -16.54
N GLY A 70 -0.75 15.58 -16.33
CA GLY A 70 0.36 15.69 -17.29
C GLY A 70 1.45 14.62 -17.14
N VAL A 71 1.11 13.34 -16.90
CA VAL A 71 2.15 12.29 -16.70
C VAL A 71 3.12 12.22 -17.88
N LEU A 72 2.61 12.30 -19.11
CA LEU A 72 3.42 12.15 -20.32
C LEU A 72 4.43 13.29 -20.46
N ASP A 73 4.03 14.52 -20.14
CA ASP A 73 4.89 15.71 -20.18
C ASP A 73 6.01 15.60 -19.15
N VAL A 74 5.68 15.13 -17.94
CA VAL A 74 6.69 14.89 -16.89
C VAL A 74 7.69 13.82 -17.31
N VAL A 75 7.23 12.71 -17.90
CA VAL A 75 8.13 11.64 -18.40
C VAL A 75 9.03 12.16 -19.53
N THR A 76 8.50 13.01 -20.41
CA THR A 76 9.29 13.65 -21.47
C THR A 76 10.37 14.56 -20.88
N TYR A 77 9.99 15.45 -19.96
CA TYR A 77 10.94 16.28 -19.21
C TYR A 77 12.03 15.44 -18.53
N MET A 78 11.65 14.35 -17.83
CA MET A 78 12.61 13.47 -17.17
C MET A 78 13.61 12.83 -18.14
N LYS A 79 13.15 12.43 -19.33
CA LYS A 79 14.03 11.89 -20.38
C LYS A 79 14.94 12.99 -20.93
N ASP A 80 14.42 14.18 -21.17
CA ASP A 80 15.18 15.29 -21.76
C ASP A 80 16.24 15.84 -20.82
N VAL A 81 16.00 15.84 -19.50
CA VAL A 81 17.04 16.15 -18.50
C VAL A 81 18.11 15.05 -18.44
N ARG A 82 17.72 13.77 -18.60
CA ARG A 82 18.68 12.66 -18.59
C ARG A 82 19.54 12.55 -19.85
N ARG A 83 19.02 12.92 -21.03
CA ARG A 83 19.75 12.87 -22.33
C ARG A 83 21.11 13.57 -22.31
N PRO A 84 21.26 14.78 -21.72
CA PRO A 84 22.55 15.45 -21.54
C PRO A 84 23.27 15.06 -20.24
N GLU A 85 22.93 13.94 -19.61
CA GLU A 85 23.49 13.50 -18.31
C GLU A 85 23.29 14.47 -17.14
N GLN A 86 22.28 15.35 -17.21
CA GLN A 86 21.99 16.26 -16.09
C GLN A 86 21.31 15.51 -14.94
N VAL A 87 21.55 16.00 -13.72
CA VAL A 87 20.97 15.43 -12.51
C VAL A 87 19.47 15.72 -12.46
N LEU A 88 18.66 14.67 -12.62
CA LEU A 88 17.22 14.74 -12.45
C LEU A 88 16.88 14.66 -10.95
N SER A 89 16.50 15.80 -10.36
CA SER A 89 16.11 15.89 -8.94
C SER A 89 14.60 15.83 -8.75
N THR A 90 14.16 15.31 -7.59
CA THR A 90 12.74 15.30 -7.18
C THR A 90 12.16 16.71 -7.15
N ALA A 91 12.96 17.69 -6.69
CA ALA A 91 12.57 19.10 -6.66
C ALA A 91 12.35 19.68 -8.07
N GLY A 92 13.23 19.36 -9.03
CA GLY A 92 13.07 19.77 -10.42
C GLY A 92 11.81 19.19 -11.08
N ILE A 93 11.49 17.92 -10.80
CA ILE A 93 10.24 17.31 -11.26
C ILE A 93 9.03 18.02 -10.63
N CYS A 94 9.04 18.26 -9.31
CA CYS A 94 7.97 19.00 -8.65
C CYS A 94 7.78 20.40 -9.26
N GLN A 95 8.88 21.13 -9.50
CA GLN A 95 8.83 22.46 -10.10
C GLN A 95 8.23 22.42 -11.51
N PHE A 96 8.62 21.44 -12.34
CA PHE A 96 8.04 21.25 -13.65
C PHE A 96 6.53 20.94 -13.57
N MET A 97 6.11 20.09 -12.63
CA MET A 97 4.69 19.79 -12.40
C MET A 97 3.88 21.03 -12.00
N TRP A 98 4.45 21.91 -11.17
CA TRP A 98 3.88 23.21 -10.81
C TRP A 98 3.75 24.16 -12.01
N GLN A 99 4.65 24.09 -12.99
CA GLN A 99 4.58 24.90 -14.20
C GLN A 99 3.44 24.49 -15.13
N ILE A 100 3.19 23.19 -15.27
CA ILE A 100 2.20 22.68 -16.23
C ILE A 100 0.78 22.55 -15.64
N HIS A 101 0.65 22.32 -14.33
CA HIS A 101 -0.65 22.12 -13.66
C HIS A 101 -0.68 22.69 -12.22
N PRO A 102 -0.58 24.03 -12.04
CA PRO A 102 -0.54 24.66 -10.71
C PRO A 102 -1.81 24.39 -9.89
N GLU A 103 -3.01 24.57 -10.47
CA GLU A 103 -4.28 24.35 -9.75
C GLU A 103 -4.44 22.91 -9.26
N TRP A 104 -3.97 21.95 -10.05
CA TRP A 104 -3.99 20.54 -9.65
C TRP A 104 -3.04 20.29 -8.48
N MET A 105 -1.85 20.90 -8.52
CA MET A 105 -0.85 20.78 -7.46
C MET A 105 -1.36 21.39 -6.15
N GLU A 106 -2.01 22.55 -6.20
CA GLU A 106 -2.66 23.18 -5.03
C GLU A 106 -3.77 22.31 -4.45
N SER A 107 -4.67 21.82 -5.31
CA SER A 107 -5.74 20.90 -4.91
C SER A 107 -5.18 19.64 -4.27
N TYR A 108 -4.11 19.07 -4.85
CA TYR A 108 -3.46 17.86 -4.37
C TYR A 108 -2.90 18.00 -2.95
N ILE A 109 -2.24 19.12 -2.64
CA ILE A 109 -1.62 19.33 -1.32
C ILE A 109 -2.61 19.87 -0.27
N SER A 110 -3.75 20.44 -0.69
CA SER A 110 -4.69 21.15 0.18
C SER A 110 -5.24 20.32 1.36
N GLY A 111 -5.30 19.00 1.24
CA GLY A 111 -5.80 18.08 2.27
C GLY A 111 -4.76 17.16 2.91
N LYS A 112 -3.45 17.36 2.64
CA LYS A 112 -2.40 16.44 3.10
C LYS A 112 -1.66 17.00 4.32
N ALA A 113 -1.58 16.21 5.38
CA ALA A 113 -0.90 16.59 6.62
C ALA A 113 0.59 16.89 6.42
N GLU A 114 1.27 16.11 5.58
CA GLU A 114 2.68 16.29 5.21
C GLU A 114 2.79 16.56 3.70
N ARG A 115 2.76 17.84 3.32
CA ARG A 115 2.72 18.26 1.91
C ARG A 115 3.96 17.82 1.13
N GLU A 116 5.15 18.02 1.70
CA GLU A 116 6.42 17.66 1.06
C GLU A 116 6.55 16.15 0.84
N VAL A 117 6.31 15.36 1.90
CA VAL A 117 6.35 13.89 1.83
C VAL A 117 5.34 13.35 0.81
N ALA A 118 4.18 13.98 0.69
CA ALA A 118 3.19 13.60 -0.31
C ALA A 118 3.67 13.87 -1.74
N LEU A 119 4.28 15.02 -1.98
CA LEU A 119 4.86 15.38 -3.28
C LEU A 119 6.01 14.43 -3.65
N GLU A 120 6.94 14.16 -2.73
CA GLU A 120 8.03 13.22 -2.95
C GLU A 120 7.52 11.83 -3.32
N ARG A 121 6.54 11.31 -2.58
CA ARG A 121 5.91 10.00 -2.88
C ARG A 121 5.21 9.98 -4.23
N MET A 122 4.61 11.09 -4.65
CA MET A 122 4.00 11.20 -5.96
C MET A 122 5.05 11.11 -7.06
N VAL A 123 6.14 11.88 -6.94
CA VAL A 123 7.24 11.88 -7.91
C VAL A 123 7.94 10.53 -7.98
N GLN A 124 8.19 9.87 -6.85
CA GLN A 124 8.76 8.52 -6.80
C GLN A 124 7.90 7.50 -7.58
N ARG A 125 6.56 7.62 -7.52
CA ARG A 125 5.66 6.74 -8.30
C ARG A 125 5.72 7.01 -9.79
N LEU A 126 5.98 8.25 -10.21
CA LEU A 126 6.16 8.60 -11.61
C LEU A 126 7.51 8.11 -12.13
N ALA A 127 8.56 8.18 -11.31
CA ALA A 127 9.89 7.72 -11.68
C ALA A 127 10.05 6.20 -11.77
N ASN A 128 9.22 5.45 -11.04
CA ASN A 128 9.17 3.98 -11.09
C ASN A 128 8.21 3.43 -12.17
N ARG A 129 7.67 4.28 -13.06
CA ARG A 129 6.89 3.85 -14.24
C ARG A 129 7.79 3.70 -15.45
#